data_AF-E3CPQ0-F1
#
_entry.id   AF-E3CPQ0-F1
#
_cell.length_a   1.000
_cell.length_b   1.000
_cell.length_c   1.000
_cell.angle_alpha   90.00
_cell.angle_beta   90.00
_cell.angle_gamma   90.00
#
_symmetry.space_group_name_H-M   'P 1'
#
loop_
_entity.id
_entity.type
_entity.pdbx_description
1 polymer ?
#
loop_
_entity_poly.entity_id
_entity_poly.type
_entity_poly.pdbx_seq_one_letter_code
_entity_poly.pdbx_strand_id
1 'polypeptide(L)' 'MLNQDGVLVCTGLSEHSFLSKEGSFVNLKNDYPAFFKFLKEQSIL' A
#
# COMPACT_ATOMS: atom_id res chain seq x y z
N MET A 1 7.42 11.63 -10.22
CA MET A 1 6.69 12.66 -11.00
C MET A 1 7.61 13.21 -12.06
N LEU A 2 7.12 13.27 -13.30
CA LEU A 2 7.85 13.82 -14.45
C LEU A 2 7.34 15.23 -14.75
N ASN A 3 8.19 16.11 -15.28
CA ASN A 3 7.75 17.38 -15.85
C ASN A 3 7.24 17.19 -17.31
N GLN A 4 6.89 18.29 -17.98
CA GLN A 4 6.41 18.28 -19.37
C GLN A 4 7.43 17.75 -20.38
N ASP A 5 8.73 17.85 -20.06
CA ASP A 5 9.83 17.35 -20.89
C ASP A 5 10.20 15.89 -20.58
N GLY A 6 9.43 15.22 -19.71
CA GLY A 6 9.67 13.83 -19.31
C GLY A 6 10.82 13.66 -18.31
N VAL A 7 11.37 14.73 -17.77
CA VAL A 7 12.46 14.69 -16.77
C VAL A 7 11.89 14.34 -15.40
N LEU A 8 12.52 13.38 -14.72
CA LEU A 8 12.19 13.04 -13.33
C LEU A 8 12.53 14.22 -12.42
N VAL A 9 11.50 14.82 -11.82
CA VAL A 9 11.65 15.99 -10.93
C VAL A 9 11.38 15.68 -9.46
N CYS A 10 10.71 14.56 -9.16
CA CYS A 10 10.39 14.17 -7.79
C CYS A 10 10.15 12.66 -7.68
N THR A 11 10.68 12.05 -6.63
CA THR A 11 10.32 10.69 -6.18
C THR A 11 9.56 10.81 -4.86
N GLY A 12 8.48 10.05 -4.72
CA GLY A 12 7.67 10.01 -3.51
C GLY A 12 7.52 8.58 -3.04
N LEU A 13 7.47 8.41 -1.72
CA LEU A 13 7.06 7.16 -1.08
C LEU A 13 5.63 7.35 -0.55
N SER A 14 4.81 6.32 -0.68
CA SER A 14 3.47 6.27 -0.10
C SER A 14 3.31 4.96 0.65
N GLU A 15 2.77 5.04 1.86
CA GLU A 15 2.41 3.89 2.67
C GLU A 15 0.89 3.81 2.77
N HIS A 16 0.35 2.60 2.68
CA HIS A 16 -1.08 2.35 2.66
C HIS A 16 -1.46 1.31 3.72
N SER A 17 -2.65 1.47 4.29
CA SER A 17 -3.21 0.53 5.25
C SER A 17 -4.72 0.39 5.08
N PHE A 18 -5.29 -0.68 5.64
CA PHE A 18 -6.72 -0.95 5.60
C PHE A 18 -7.37 -0.55 6.92
N LEU A 19 -8.54 0.07 6.83
CA LEU A 19 -9.32 0.50 7.98
C LEU A 19 -10.59 -0.35 8.11
N SER A 20 -10.99 -0.60 9.36
CA SER A 20 -12.31 -1.11 9.70
C SER A 20 -13.38 -0.06 9.40
N LYS A 21 -14.66 -0.45 9.48
CA LYS A 21 -15.77 0.50 9.33
C LYS A 21 -15.77 1.56 10.43
N GLU A 22 -15.21 1.22 11.58
CA GLU A 22 -15.03 2.07 12.75
C GLU A 22 -13.78 2.97 12.64
N GLY A 23 -13.01 2.83 11.56
CA GLY A 23 -11.84 3.66 11.26
C GLY A 23 -10.54 3.22 11.95
N SER A 24 -10.52 2.06 12.60
CA SER A 24 -9.31 1.49 13.19
C SER A 24 -8.50 0.70 12.17
N PHE A 25 -7.17 0.63 12.34
CA PHE A 25 -6.33 -0.20 11.48
C PHE A 25 -6.65 -1.69 11.62
N VAL A 26 -6.73 -2.37 10.48
CA VAL A 26 -6.91 -3.83 10.42
C VAL A 26 -5.55 -4.53 10.50
N ASN A 27 -5.42 -5.52 11.37
CA ASN A 27 -4.21 -6.33 11.45
C ASN A 27 -4.29 -7.49 10.45
N LEU A 28 -4.03 -7.19 9.17
CA LEU A 28 -4.15 -8.17 8.08
C LEU A 28 -3.38 -9.48 8.35
N LYS A 29 -2.21 -9.39 8.99
CA LYS A 29 -1.38 -10.58 9.24
C LYS A 29 -2.07 -11.56 10.19
N ASN A 30 -2.75 -11.06 11.22
CA ASN A 30 -3.40 -11.88 12.23
C ASN A 30 -4.85 -12.22 11.85
N ASP A 31 -5.58 -11.24 11.35
CA ASP A 31 -7.02 -11.33 11.13
C ASP A 31 -7.35 -11.96 9.76
N TYR A 32 -6.47 -11.73 8.76
CA TYR A 32 -6.67 -12.17 7.37
C TYR A 32 -5.37 -12.73 6.75
N PRO A 33 -4.74 -13.77 7.35
CA PRO A 33 -3.40 -14.23 6.98
C PRO A 33 -3.27 -14.66 5.52
N ALA A 34 -4.31 -15.26 4.93
CA ALA A 34 -4.32 -15.65 3.53
C ALA A 34 -4.31 -14.44 2.58
N PHE A 35 -5.10 -13.41 2.90
CA PHE A 35 -5.15 -12.17 2.12
C PHE A 35 -3.84 -11.39 2.26
N PHE A 36 -3.27 -11.33 3.46
CA PHE A 36 -1.95 -10.75 3.69
C PHE A 36 -0.85 -11.44 2.85
N LYS A 37 -0.86 -12.77 2.80
CA LYS A 37 0.08 -13.53 1.95
C LYS A 37 -0.08 -13.19 0.48
N PHE A 38 -1.32 -13.15 -0.01
CA PHE A 38 -1.63 -12.77 -1.39
C PHE A 38 -1.11 -11.36 -1.73
N LEU A 39 -1.34 -10.36 -0.87
CA LEU A 39 -0.88 -8.99 -1.14
C LEU A 39 0.65 -8.88 -1.20
N LYS A 40 1.36 -9.60 -0.34
CA LYS A 40 2.84 -9.66 -0.37
C LYS A 40 3.36 -10.27 -1.66
N GLU A 41 2.72 -11.34 -2.15
CA GLU A 41 3.12 -11.99 -3.40
C GLU A 41 2.93 -11.07 -4.62
N GLN A 42 2.00 -10.12 -4.55
CA GLN A 42 1.73 -9.16 -5.63
C GLN A 42 2.58 -7.86 -5.55
N SER A 43 3.49 -7.72 -4.57
CA SER A 43 4.27 -6.48 -4.32
C SER A 43 3.40 -5.21 -4.19
N ILE A 44 2.15 -5.36 -3.74
CA ILE A 44 1.26 -4.23 -3.42
C ILE A 44 1.56 -3.70 -1.99
N LEU A 45 2.38 -4.44 -1.24
CA LEU A 45 2.88 -4.18 0.12
C LEU A 45 4.37 -4.52 0.19
#